data_AF-W1YR34-F1
#
_entry.id   AF-W1YR34-F1
#
_cell.length_a   1.000
_cell.length_b   1.000
_cell.length_c   1.000
_cell.angle_alpha   90.00
_cell.angle_beta   90.00
_cell.angle_gamma   90.00
#
_symmetry.space_group_name_H-M   'P 1'
#
loop_
_entity.id
_entity.type
_entity.pdbx_description
1 polymer ?
#
loop_
_entity_poly.entity_id
_entity_poly.type
_entity_poly.pdbx_seq_one_letter_code
_entity_poly.pdbx_strand_id
1 'polypeptide(L)'
;GLLEITQLQGKLNGGQVSLPGTLDATSINPRINFQPRLENVEIGTILKAFNYPISLTGKMSLAGDFSGADIDADAFRHNWQ
;
A
#
# COMPACT_ATOMS: atom_id res chain seq x y z
N GLY A 1 -1.37 19.82 7.90
CA GLY A 1 -0.86 19.16 9.12
C GLY A 1 0.08 18.03 8.74
N LEU A 2 0.97 17.61 9.63
CA LEU A 2 1.86 16.47 9.42
C LEU A 2 1.36 15.28 10.22
N LEU A 3 1.20 14.14 9.56
CA LEU A 3 0.88 12.85 10.18
C LEU A 3 1.98 11.86 9.83
N GLU A 4 2.55 11.23 10.84
CA GLU A 4 3.54 10.17 10.70
C GLU A 4 2.94 8.85 11.20
N ILE A 5 2.99 7.84 10.33
CA ILE A 5 2.58 6.46 10.62
C ILE A 5 3.86 5.65 10.72
N THR A 6 4.43 5.60 11.93
CA THR A 6 5.68 4.90 12.19
C THR A 6 5.53 3.38 12.07
N GLN A 7 4.35 2.85 12.37
CA GLN A 7 4.07 1.42 12.32
C GLN A 7 2.59 1.15 12.00
N LEU A 8 2.34 0.59 10.82
CA LEU A 8 1.05 0.04 10.43
C LEU A 8 1.29 -1.35 9.86
N GLN A 9 1.00 -2.39 10.61
CA GLN A 9 1.28 -3.75 10.21
C GLN A 9 0.15 -4.71 10.55
N GLY A 10 0.05 -5.79 9.79
CA GLY A 10 -0.98 -6.81 9.93
C GLY A 10 -0.58 -8.11 9.25
N LYS A 11 -1.50 -9.08 9.32
CA LYS A 11 -1.35 -10.37 8.63
C LYS A 11 -2.44 -10.53 7.60
N LEU A 12 -2.08 -11.00 6.41
CA LEU A 12 -2.99 -11.27 5.29
C LEU A 12 -2.78 -12.70 4.81
N ASN A 13 -3.76 -13.56 5.07
CA ASN A 13 -3.76 -15.00 4.78
C ASN A 13 -2.43 -15.71 5.08
N GLY A 14 -1.87 -15.47 6.26
CA GLY A 14 -0.59 -16.05 6.72
C GLY A 14 0.68 -15.31 6.27
N GLY A 15 0.57 -14.34 5.35
CA GLY A 15 1.62 -13.38 5.02
C GLY A 15 1.63 -12.18 5.96
N GLN A 16 2.74 -11.44 5.99
CA GLN A 16 2.89 -10.20 6.75
C GLN A 16 2.79 -9.00 5.84
N VAL A 17 2.13 -7.95 6.32
CA VAL A 17 1.97 -6.69 5.61
C VAL A 17 2.34 -5.55 6.55
N SER A 18 3.14 -4.62 6.07
CA SER A 18 3.52 -3.40 6.76
C SER A 18 3.42 -2.24 5.78
N LEU A 19 2.85 -1.13 6.20
CA LEU A 19 2.64 0.07 5.40
C LEU A 19 2.90 1.35 6.24
N PRO A 20 4.12 1.54 6.76
CA PRO A 20 4.49 2.80 7.39
C PRO A 20 4.59 3.91 6.34
N GLY A 21 4.40 5.15 6.77
CA GLY A 21 4.42 6.29 5.86
C GLY A 21 4.19 7.63 6.53
N THR A 22 4.19 8.68 5.73
CA THR A 22 3.95 10.05 6.16
C THR A 22 2.94 10.72 5.26
N LEU A 23 2.10 11.57 5.86
CA LEU A 23 1.19 12.47 5.17
C LEU A 23 1.54 13.89 5.59
N ASP A 24 2.05 14.67 4.65
CA ASP A 24 2.24 16.10 4.80
C ASP A 24 1.14 16.87 4.06
N ALA A 25 0.15 17.33 4.83
CA ALA A 25 -0.93 18.20 4.37
C ALA A 25 -0.71 19.65 4.81
N THR A 26 0.54 20.10 5.01
CA THR A 26 0.86 21.50 5.34
C THR A 26 0.95 22.38 4.09
N SER A 27 1.24 21.78 2.93
CA SER A 27 1.31 22.47 1.63
C SER A 27 -0.03 22.46 0.90
N ILE A 28 -0.17 23.34 -0.09
CA ILE A 28 -1.31 23.40 -1.02
C ILE A 28 -1.48 22.07 -1.77
N ASN A 29 -0.39 21.37 -2.04
CA ASN A 29 -0.40 20.03 -2.60
C ASN A 29 0.02 19.05 -1.50
N PRO A 30 -0.92 18.29 -0.91
CA PRO A 30 -0.56 17.27 0.07
C PRO A 30 0.40 16.25 -0.56
N ARG A 31 1.37 15.80 0.22
CA ARG A 31 2.34 14.78 -0.18
C ARG A 31 2.25 13.61 0.76
N ILE A 32 2.29 12.43 0.18
CA ILE A 32 2.14 11.18 0.90
C ILE A 32 3.26 10.26 0.46
N ASN A 33 3.95 9.66 1.42
CA ASN A 33 5.02 8.70 1.18
C ASN A 33 4.73 7.44 1.99
N PHE A 34 4.84 6.28 1.37
CA PHE A 34 4.70 4.99 2.05
C PHE A 34 5.83 4.05 1.67
N GLN A 35 6.17 3.18 2.61
CA GLN A 35 7.20 2.15 2.45
C GLN A 35 6.57 0.76 2.68
N PRO A 36 5.66 0.31 1.80
CA PRO A 36 5.07 -1.02 1.92
C PRO A 36 6.12 -2.11 1.95
N ARG A 37 5.91 -3.05 2.87
CA ARG A 37 6.58 -4.35 2.90
C ARG A 37 5.52 -5.43 2.99
N LEU A 38 5.49 -6.28 1.97
CA LEU A 38 4.69 -7.49 1.94
C LEU A 38 5.64 -8.68 1.99
N GLU A 39 5.35 -9.65 2.84
CA GLU A 39 6.14 -10.88 2.93
C GLU A 39 5.21 -12.08 2.87
N ASN A 40 5.44 -12.95 1.88
CA ASN A 40 4.72 -14.21 1.72
C ASN A 40 3.20 -14.07 1.65
N VAL A 41 2.71 -12.95 1.12
CA VAL A 41 1.28 -12.67 0.97
C VAL A 41 0.73 -13.42 -0.23
N GLU A 42 -0.46 -13.98 -0.11
CA GLU A 42 -1.10 -14.65 -1.23
C GLU A 42 -1.60 -13.64 -2.26
N ILE A 43 -1.09 -13.72 -3.50
CA ILE A 43 -1.45 -12.80 -4.60
C ILE A 43 -2.95 -12.84 -4.91
N GLY A 44 -3.59 -14.00 -4.73
CA GLY A 44 -5.04 -14.16 -4.93
C GLY A 44 -5.87 -13.29 -3.99
N THR A 45 -5.39 -13.03 -2.76
CA THR A 45 -6.09 -12.14 -1.81
C THR A 45 -5.99 -10.68 -2.25
N ILE A 46 -4.83 -10.27 -2.78
CA ILE A 46 -4.61 -8.93 -3.33
C ILE A 46 -5.52 -8.72 -4.54
N LEU A 47 -5.48 -9.61 -5.53
CA LEU A 47 -6.30 -9.50 -6.75
C LEU A 47 -7.80 -9.44 -6.43
N LYS A 48 -8.25 -10.20 -5.43
CA LYS A 48 -9.65 -10.19 -4.97
C LYS A 48 -10.03 -8.86 -4.32
N ALA A 49 -9.15 -8.25 -3.51
CA ALA A 49 -9.37 -6.93 -2.93
C ALA A 49 -9.43 -5.81 -3.98
N PHE A 50 -8.79 -6.03 -5.13
CA PHE A 50 -8.79 -5.11 -6.26
C PHE A 50 -9.82 -5.46 -7.35
N ASN A 51 -10.72 -6.42 -7.10
CA ASN A 51 -11.77 -6.86 -8.04
C ASN A 51 -11.25 -7.35 -9.40
N TYR A 52 -10.04 -7.94 -9.45
CA TYR A 52 -9.52 -8.55 -10.67
C TYR A 52 -10.11 -9.95 -10.89
N PRO A 53 -10.64 -10.27 -12.09
CA PRO A 53 -11.32 -11.54 -12.37
C PRO A 53 -10.36 -12.72 -12.62
N ILE A 54 -9.06 -12.53 -12.48
CA ILE A 54 -8.05 -13.57 -12.71
C ILE A 54 -7.74 -14.34 -11.43
N SER A 55 -7.83 -15.67 -11.52
CA SER A 55 -7.44 -16.58 -10.45
C SER A 55 -5.94 -16.88 -10.54
N LEU A 56 -5.11 -15.95 -10.09
CA LEU A 56 -3.68 -16.19 -9.89
C LEU A 56 -3.44 -16.59 -8.44
N THR A 57 -2.70 -17.68 -8.23
CA THR A 57 -2.36 -18.21 -6.91
C THR A 57 -0.84 -18.26 -6.74
N GLY A 58 -0.36 -18.05 -5.53
CA GLY A 58 1.07 -17.96 -5.23
C GLY A 58 1.36 -16.98 -4.10
N LYS A 59 2.58 -17.04 -3.58
CA LYS A 59 3.08 -16.10 -2.57
C LYS A 59 3.90 -15.01 -3.25
N MET A 60 3.66 -13.76 -2.88
CA MET A 60 4.43 -12.60 -3.30
C MET A 60 5.08 -11.93 -2.09
N SER A 61 6.24 -11.35 -2.32
CA SER A 61 6.85 -10.39 -1.42
C SER A 61 7.11 -9.11 -2.20
N LEU A 62 6.90 -7.97 -1.56
CA LEU A 62 7.04 -6.65 -2.17
C LEU A 62 7.75 -5.75 -1.17
N ALA A 63 8.73 -5.00 -1.63
CA ALA A 63 9.29 -3.88 -0.91
C ALA A 63 9.45 -2.74 -1.92
N GLY A 64 8.94 -1.56 -1.58
CA GLY A 64 9.03 -0.39 -2.43
C GLY A 64 8.77 0.89 -1.65
N ASP A 65 9.19 1.99 -2.23
CA ASP A 65 8.89 3.34 -1.79
C ASP A 65 7.85 3.90 -2.75
N PHE A 66 6.67 4.25 -2.25
CA PHE A 66 5.61 4.80 -3.06
C PHE A 66 5.31 6.21 -2.60
N SER A 67 5.10 7.13 -3.54
CA SER A 67 4.68 8.49 -3.23
C SER A 67 3.53 8.97 -4.10
N GLY A 68 2.67 9.83 -3.54
CA GLY A 68 1.49 10.34 -4.24
C GLY A 68 0.87 11.57 -3.56
N ALA A 69 -0.11 12.16 -4.23
CA ALA A 69 -0.81 13.35 -3.74
C ALA A 69 -2.12 13.02 -2.97
N ASP A 70 -2.78 11.91 -3.29
CA ASP A 70 -4.10 11.57 -2.76
C ASP A 70 -4.12 10.21 -2.01
N ILE A 71 -4.91 10.15 -0.92
CA ILE A 71 -5.24 8.92 -0.18
C ILE A 71 -6.63 8.45 -0.63
N ASP A 72 -6.72 8.02 -1.89
CA ASP A 72 -7.87 7.26 -2.34
C ASP A 72 -7.39 6.05 -3.17
N ALA A 73 -8.28 5.07 -3.28
CA ALA A 73 -7.93 3.81 -3.92
C ALA A 73 -7.72 3.95 -5.44
N ASP A 74 -8.24 5.00 -6.08
CA ASP A 74 -8.04 5.26 -7.50
C ASP A 74 -6.66 5.90 -7.74
N ALA A 75 -6.30 6.89 -6.93
CA ALA A 75 -4.98 7.51 -6.95
C ALA A 75 -3.86 6.51 -6.60
N PHE A 76 -4.09 5.60 -5.65
CA PHE A 76 -3.14 4.52 -5.37
C PHE A 76 -2.88 3.63 -6.59
N ARG A 77 -3.91 3.41 -7.44
CA ARG A 77 -3.79 2.56 -8.63
C ARG A 77 -3.12 3.26 -9.81
N HIS A 78 -3.34 4.56 -9.99
CA HIS A 78 -2.96 5.28 -11.20
C HIS A 78 -1.83 6.29 -11.02
N ASN A 79 -1.69 6.88 -9.82
CA ASN A 79 -0.90 8.09 -9.62
C ASN A 79 0.30 7.89 -8.70
N TRP A 80 0.40 6.74 -8.04
CA TRP A 80 1.52 6.44 -7.16
C TRP A 80 2.66 5.80 -7.96
N GLN A 81 3.85 6.37 -7.83
CA GLN A 81 5.08 5.93 -8.50
C GLN A 81 6.03 5.25 -7.52
#